data_AF-A0A0R1GQR6-F1
#
_entry.id   AF-A0A0R1GQR6-F1
#
_cell.length_a   1.000
_cell.length_b   1.000
_cell.length_c   1.000
_cell.angle_alpha   90.00
_cell.angle_beta   90.00
_cell.angle_gamma   90.00
#
_symmetry.space_group_name_H-M   'P 1'
#
loop_
_entity.id
_entity.type
_entity.pdbx_description
1 polymer ?
#
loop_
_entity_poly.entity_id
_entity_poly.type
_entity_poly.pdbx_seq_one_letter_code
_entity_poly.pdbx_strand_id
1 'polypeptide(L)'
;MTATSQLWKALWRPKFKMSNQFLLLIATATLLSTLYVFVKGDLTRDIFFGMFAGWSIFVIFISYFVLARQNERVNIEVTYRLIPVPEYKLYLVNLGTSLVAWLYQMLVVFVALVVMTSIALRTLDWHQIFGIDHLQVTMTPGINDIAAIAGLILVMLGAILWAWSAISLEHLLTEWITDYLPATRQKAVKGIVYIVLIWAGIKLLATISHQLNHFLHFAFDQSILPFYVSAGYLFLLLIITVIVNIYLLKRWVEAK
;
A
#
# COMPACT_ATOMS: atom_id res chain seq x y z
N MET A 1 -1.83 11.79 30.05
CA MET A 1 -1.26 11.27 28.79
C MET A 1 -2.15 10.13 28.30
N THR A 2 -2.57 10.13 27.03
CA THR A 2 -3.42 9.04 26.52
C THR A 2 -2.61 7.77 26.27
N ALA A 3 -3.20 6.62 26.63
CA ALA A 3 -2.56 5.33 26.45
C ALA A 3 -2.41 5.00 24.95
N THR A 4 -1.32 4.33 24.57
CA THR A 4 -1.06 3.95 23.16
C THR A 4 -2.20 3.12 22.58
N SER A 5 -2.81 2.26 23.40
CA SER A 5 -3.94 1.42 23.01
C SER A 5 -5.21 2.23 22.71
N GLN A 6 -5.46 3.31 23.45
CA GLN A 6 -6.60 4.19 23.22
C GLN A 6 -6.42 5.00 21.93
N LEU A 7 -5.21 5.54 21.71
CA LEU A 7 -4.86 6.23 20.47
C LEU A 7 -4.96 5.29 19.26
N TRP A 8 -4.42 4.08 19.37
CA TRP A 8 -4.52 3.05 18.33
C TRP A 8 -5.98 2.76 18.00
N LYS A 9 -6.82 2.47 19.00
CA LYS A 9 -8.25 2.20 18.80
C LYS A 9 -8.97 3.39 18.15
N ALA A 10 -8.64 4.61 18.54
CA ALA A 10 -9.24 5.82 17.98
C ALA A 10 -8.91 6.01 16.49
N LEU A 11 -7.64 5.82 16.10
CA LEU A 11 -7.20 5.95 14.71
C LEU A 11 -7.56 4.74 13.83
N TRP A 12 -7.66 3.55 14.43
CA TRP A 12 -8.03 2.31 13.75
C TRP A 12 -9.47 2.28 13.27
N ARG A 13 -10.43 2.65 14.14
CA ARG A 13 -11.87 2.55 13.86
C ARG A 13 -12.31 3.18 12.53
N PRO A 14 -11.95 4.44 12.21
CA PRO A 14 -12.36 5.06 10.94
C PRO A 14 -11.73 4.35 9.73
N LYS A 15 -10.45 3.97 9.83
CA LYS A 15 -9.73 3.25 8.76
C LYS A 15 -10.33 1.87 8.52
N PHE A 16 -10.67 1.14 9.57
CA PHE A 16 -11.31 -0.16 9.48
C PHE A 16 -12.71 -0.09 8.83
N LYS A 17 -13.53 0.89 9.24
CA LYS A 17 -14.84 1.12 8.61
C LYS A 17 -14.67 1.40 7.12
N MET A 18 -13.67 2.20 6.75
CA MET A 18 -13.37 2.49 5.35
C MET A 18 -12.89 1.26 4.58
N SER A 19 -11.97 0.46 5.14
CA SER A 19 -11.53 -0.80 4.52
C SER A 19 -12.72 -1.74 4.27
N ASN A 20 -13.65 -1.84 5.22
CA ASN A 20 -14.88 -2.65 5.03
C ASN A 20 -15.77 -2.11 3.92
N GLN A 21 -15.90 -0.79 3.77
CA GLN A 21 -16.65 -0.18 2.67
C GLN A 21 -16.02 -0.52 1.31
N PHE A 22 -14.69 -0.52 1.20
CA PHE A 22 -14.01 -0.95 -0.01
C PHE A 22 -14.21 -2.44 -0.30
N LEU A 23 -14.17 -3.29 0.72
CA LEU A 23 -14.48 -4.73 0.56
C LEU A 23 -15.92 -4.95 0.08
N LEU A 24 -16.88 -4.20 0.62
CA LEU A 24 -18.27 -4.24 0.15
C LEU A 24 -18.40 -3.74 -1.29
N LEU A 25 -17.62 -2.74 -1.68
CA LEU A 25 -17.58 -2.24 -3.06
C LEU A 25 -17.05 -3.32 -4.02
N ILE A 26 -15.98 -4.03 -3.65
CA ILE A 26 -15.47 -5.18 -4.44
C ILE A 26 -16.57 -6.24 -4.59
N ALA A 27 -17.21 -6.64 -3.50
CA ALA A 27 -18.26 -7.64 -3.52
C ALA A 27 -19.43 -7.21 -4.41
N THR A 28 -19.89 -5.96 -4.27
CA THR A 28 -21.02 -5.43 -5.05
C THR A 28 -20.68 -5.31 -6.53
N ALA A 29 -19.51 -4.78 -6.88
CA ALA A 29 -19.07 -4.64 -8.26
C ALA A 29 -18.91 -6.02 -8.95
N THR A 30 -18.37 -7.00 -8.21
CA THR A 30 -18.26 -8.38 -8.69
C THR A 30 -19.63 -8.98 -8.91
N LEU A 31 -20.56 -8.85 -7.95
CA LEU A 31 -21.93 -9.36 -8.07
C LEU A 31 -22.67 -8.77 -9.28
N LEU A 32 -22.61 -7.44 -9.46
CA LEU A 32 -23.26 -6.77 -10.60
C LEU A 32 -22.68 -7.23 -11.94
N SER A 33 -21.35 -7.36 -12.03
CA SER A 33 -20.67 -7.83 -13.25
C SER A 33 -21.02 -9.28 -13.56
N THR A 34 -21.12 -10.11 -12.52
CA THR A 34 -21.50 -11.53 -12.62
C THR A 34 -22.94 -11.69 -13.08
N LEU A 35 -23.87 -10.90 -12.51
CA LEU A 35 -25.28 -10.91 -12.91
C LEU A 35 -25.44 -10.50 -14.38
N TYR A 36 -24.68 -9.50 -14.83
CA TYR A 36 -24.70 -9.07 -16.22
C TYR A 36 -24.28 -10.19 -17.19
N VAL A 37 -23.22 -10.93 -16.86
CA VAL A 37 -22.77 -12.07 -17.69
C VAL A 37 -23.71 -13.27 -17.56
N PHE A 38 -24.28 -13.51 -16.38
CA PHE A 38 -25.28 -14.54 -16.17
C PHE A 38 -26.50 -14.36 -17.08
N VAL A 39 -26.99 -13.13 -17.21
CA VAL A 39 -28.10 -12.80 -18.13
C VAL A 39 -27.73 -13.05 -19.60
N LYS A 40 -26.46 -12.94 -19.97
CA LYS A 40 -25.97 -13.26 -21.33
C LYS A 40 -25.78 -14.76 -21.58
N GLY A 41 -25.82 -15.60 -20.54
CA GLY A 41 -25.65 -17.05 -20.66
C GLY A 41 -24.19 -17.53 -20.68
N ASP A 42 -23.21 -16.62 -20.66
CA ASP A 42 -21.78 -16.93 -20.78
C ASP A 42 -21.08 -17.10 -19.42
N LEU A 43 -21.81 -17.33 -18.33
CA LEU A 43 -21.20 -17.36 -17.01
C LEU A 43 -20.36 -18.64 -16.80
N THR A 44 -19.05 -18.49 -16.89
CA THR A 44 -18.07 -19.50 -16.47
C THR A 44 -17.43 -19.12 -15.13
N ARG A 45 -16.85 -20.12 -14.46
CA ARG A 45 -16.12 -19.93 -13.18
C ARG A 45 -14.92 -19.01 -13.37
N ASP A 46 -14.25 -19.09 -14.52
CA ASP A 46 -13.05 -18.32 -14.82
C ASP A 46 -13.38 -16.84 -15.00
N ILE A 47 -14.53 -16.54 -15.62
CA ILE A 47 -15.03 -15.17 -15.73
C ILE A 47 -15.37 -14.59 -14.36
N PHE A 48 -16.03 -15.37 -13.50
CA PHE A 48 -16.32 -14.94 -12.12
C PHE A 48 -15.03 -14.63 -11.34
N PHE A 49 -14.04 -15.54 -11.40
CA PHE A 49 -12.74 -15.34 -10.77
C PHE A 49 -12.03 -14.09 -11.32
N GLY A 50 -11.95 -13.97 -12.65
CA GLY A 50 -11.31 -12.84 -13.32
C GLY A 50 -11.95 -11.50 -12.96
N MET A 51 -13.29 -11.46 -12.87
CA MET A 51 -14.02 -10.27 -12.41
C MET A 51 -13.68 -9.90 -10.98
N PHE A 52 -13.70 -10.87 -10.05
CA PHE A 52 -13.37 -10.61 -8.66
C PHE A 52 -11.92 -10.13 -8.51
N ALA A 53 -10.97 -10.79 -9.17
CA ALA A 53 -9.56 -10.42 -9.15
C ALA A 53 -9.33 -9.02 -9.75
N GLY A 54 -9.96 -8.72 -10.89
CA GLY A 54 -9.87 -7.43 -11.57
C GLY A 54 -10.42 -6.29 -10.72
N TRP A 55 -11.63 -6.43 -10.18
CA TRP A 55 -12.22 -5.44 -9.27
C TRP A 55 -11.40 -5.29 -7.99
N SER A 56 -10.86 -6.38 -7.46
CA SER A 56 -10.01 -6.34 -6.26
C SER A 56 -8.77 -5.48 -6.47
N ILE A 57 -8.04 -5.69 -7.58
CA ILE A 57 -6.84 -4.89 -7.91
C ILE A 57 -7.19 -3.41 -7.99
N PHE A 58 -8.26 -3.07 -8.73
CA PHE A 58 -8.66 -1.68 -8.93
C PHE A 58 -9.06 -0.99 -7.62
N VAL A 59 -9.85 -1.67 -6.78
CA VAL A 59 -10.33 -1.10 -5.52
C VAL A 59 -9.23 -1.03 -4.47
N ILE A 60 -8.33 -2.00 -4.40
CA ILE A 60 -7.14 -1.95 -3.54
C ILE A 60 -6.23 -0.78 -3.94
N PHE A 61 -6.08 -0.52 -5.23
CA PHE A 61 -5.31 0.61 -5.72
C PHE A 61 -5.94 1.94 -5.27
N ILE A 62 -7.25 2.10 -5.39
CA ILE A 62 -7.96 3.28 -4.89
C ILE A 62 -7.84 3.39 -3.37
N SER A 63 -8.06 2.30 -2.64
CA SER A 63 -8.02 2.32 -1.17
C SER A 63 -6.65 2.72 -0.63
N TYR A 64 -5.57 2.37 -1.34
CA TYR A 64 -4.21 2.80 -1.02
C TYR A 64 -4.07 4.34 -0.99
N PHE A 65 -4.56 5.06 -2.00
CA PHE A 65 -4.50 6.53 -2.03
C PHE A 65 -5.40 7.17 -0.98
N VAL A 66 -6.59 6.59 -0.74
CA VAL A 66 -7.50 7.12 0.28
C VAL A 66 -6.91 6.92 1.69
N LEU A 67 -6.25 5.79 1.95
CA LEU A 67 -5.50 5.57 3.20
C LEU A 67 -4.30 6.53 3.31
N ALA A 68 -3.58 6.80 2.21
CA ALA A 68 -2.50 7.80 2.20
C ALA A 68 -3.02 9.18 2.62
N ARG A 69 -4.15 9.61 2.06
CA ARG A 69 -4.80 10.89 2.41
C ARG A 69 -5.25 10.93 3.87
N GLN A 70 -5.80 9.84 4.40
CA GLN A 70 -6.18 9.79 5.82
C GLN A 70 -4.97 9.81 6.74
N ASN A 71 -3.89 9.12 6.35
CA ASN A 71 -2.63 9.14 7.07
C ASN A 71 -2.09 10.58 7.17
N GLU A 72 -2.09 11.30 6.06
CA GLU A 72 -1.67 12.70 6.02
C GLU A 72 -2.57 13.62 6.86
N ARG A 73 -3.90 13.51 6.76
CA ARG A 73 -4.84 14.30 7.57
C ARG A 73 -4.58 14.20 9.07
N VAL A 74 -4.32 12.99 9.57
CA VAL A 74 -4.03 12.80 11.01
C VAL A 74 -2.72 13.48 11.43
N ASN A 75 -1.76 13.63 10.52
CA ASN A 75 -0.48 14.28 10.80
C ASN A 75 -0.58 15.81 10.81
N ILE A 76 -1.54 16.40 10.07
CA ILE A 76 -1.64 17.84 9.83
C ILE A 76 -2.80 18.48 10.60
N GLU A 77 -3.97 17.84 10.67
CA GLU A 77 -5.17 18.45 11.23
C GLU A 77 -5.04 18.77 12.73
N VAL A 78 -5.35 20.01 13.09
CA VAL A 78 -5.27 20.54 14.47
C VAL A 78 -6.02 19.66 15.48
N THR A 79 -7.17 19.10 15.09
CA THR A 79 -8.00 18.21 15.91
C THR A 79 -7.21 17.01 16.48
N TYR A 80 -6.34 16.40 15.67
CA TYR A 80 -5.54 15.24 16.12
C TYR A 80 -4.29 15.66 16.90
N ARG A 81 -3.84 16.90 16.73
CA ARG A 81 -2.67 17.46 17.43
C ARG A 81 -3.00 17.95 18.84
N LEU A 82 -4.28 18.19 19.13
CA LEU A 82 -4.76 18.49 20.49
C LEU A 82 -4.75 17.26 21.43
N ILE A 83 -4.56 16.06 20.89
CA ILE A 83 -4.45 14.85 21.71
C ILE A 83 -3.13 14.92 22.50
N PRO A 84 -3.13 14.83 23.85
CA PRO A 84 -1.94 15.00 24.68
C PRO A 84 -0.99 13.79 24.59
N VAL A 85 -0.27 13.71 23.47
CA VAL A 85 0.65 12.63 23.07
C VAL A 85 1.86 13.23 22.34
N PRO A 86 3.08 12.69 22.53
CA PRO A 86 4.23 13.07 21.73
C PRO A 86 4.02 12.85 20.22
N GLU A 87 4.57 13.74 19.40
CA GLU A 87 4.39 13.75 17.93
C GLU A 87 4.90 12.47 17.27
N TYR A 88 6.05 11.96 17.73
CA TYR A 88 6.60 10.70 17.23
C TYR A 88 5.64 9.52 17.44
N LYS A 89 4.92 9.52 18.56
CA LYS A 89 3.99 8.45 18.92
C LYS A 89 2.69 8.59 18.11
N LEU A 90 2.20 9.81 17.88
CA LEU A 90 1.07 10.03 16.98
C LEU A 90 1.40 9.56 15.56
N TYR A 91 2.55 9.96 15.02
CA TYR A 91 3.00 9.61 13.67
C TYR A 91 3.15 8.09 13.48
N LEU A 92 3.86 7.40 14.38
CA LEU A 92 4.08 5.95 14.27
C LEU A 92 2.80 5.14 14.43
N VAL A 93 1.91 5.53 15.35
CA VAL A 93 0.61 4.85 15.53
C VAL A 93 -0.30 5.10 14.33
N ASN A 94 -0.27 6.30 13.76
CA ASN A 94 -1.01 6.60 12.54
C ASN A 94 -0.52 5.76 11.35
N LEU A 95 0.79 5.72 11.11
CA LEU A 95 1.39 4.91 10.05
C LEU A 95 1.09 3.41 10.25
N GLY A 96 1.21 2.92 11.49
CA GLY A 96 0.91 1.54 11.84
C GLY A 96 -0.56 1.17 11.66
N THR A 97 -1.49 2.04 12.06
CA THR A 97 -2.93 1.80 11.85
C THR A 97 -3.31 1.83 10.36
N SER A 98 -2.65 2.67 9.54
CA SER A 98 -2.81 2.65 8.07
C SER A 98 -2.33 1.32 7.49
N LEU A 99 -1.16 0.84 7.92
CA LEU A 99 -0.59 -0.44 7.48
C LEU A 99 -1.51 -1.60 7.82
N VAL A 100 -1.96 -1.70 9.07
CA VAL A 100 -2.84 -2.81 9.49
C VAL A 100 -4.18 -2.76 8.75
N ALA A 101 -4.68 -1.58 8.36
CA ALA A 101 -5.96 -1.44 7.67
C ALA A 101 -5.86 -1.91 6.22
N TRP A 102 -4.71 -1.64 5.59
CA TRP A 102 -4.37 -2.13 4.27
C TRP A 102 -4.09 -3.63 4.27
N LEU A 103 -3.32 -4.14 5.24
CA LEU A 103 -3.05 -5.57 5.41
C LEU A 103 -4.34 -6.36 5.67
N TYR A 104 -5.25 -5.82 6.46
CA TYR A 104 -6.56 -6.42 6.67
C TYR A 104 -7.33 -6.58 5.36
N GLN A 105 -7.37 -5.52 4.53
CA GLN A 105 -8.04 -5.59 3.23
C GLN A 105 -7.39 -6.63 2.30
N MET A 106 -6.05 -6.64 2.24
CA MET A 106 -5.29 -7.62 1.46
C MET A 106 -5.55 -9.05 1.92
N LEU A 107 -5.57 -9.29 3.25
CA LEU A 107 -5.83 -10.60 3.81
C LEU A 107 -7.23 -11.10 3.45
N VAL A 108 -8.25 -10.24 3.56
CA VAL A 108 -9.64 -10.62 3.20
C VAL A 108 -9.74 -10.97 1.72
N VAL A 109 -9.15 -10.17 0.85
CA VAL A 109 -9.13 -10.44 -0.60
C VAL A 109 -8.36 -11.73 -0.91
N PHE A 110 -7.20 -11.93 -0.29
CA PHE A 110 -6.41 -13.14 -0.47
C PHE A 110 -7.16 -14.39 -0.02
N VAL A 111 -7.78 -14.37 1.15
CA VAL A 111 -8.61 -15.48 1.64
C VAL A 111 -9.79 -15.73 0.70
N ALA A 112 -10.45 -14.68 0.22
CA ALA A 112 -11.54 -14.82 -0.75
C ALA A 112 -11.06 -15.46 -2.05
N LEU A 113 -9.90 -15.06 -2.59
CA LEU A 113 -9.28 -15.68 -3.76
C LEU A 113 -8.96 -17.15 -3.52
N VAL A 114 -8.36 -17.50 -2.38
CA VAL A 114 -8.04 -18.90 -2.03
C VAL A 114 -9.30 -19.75 -1.88
N VAL A 115 -10.36 -19.20 -1.28
CA VAL A 115 -11.64 -19.90 -1.18
C VAL A 115 -12.25 -20.11 -2.58
N MET A 116 -12.23 -19.09 -3.44
CA MET A 116 -12.73 -19.20 -4.81
C MET A 116 -11.93 -20.21 -5.64
N THR A 117 -10.60 -20.20 -5.54
CA THR A 117 -9.76 -21.18 -6.25
C THR A 117 -9.97 -22.57 -5.67
N SER A 118 -10.03 -22.76 -4.35
CA SER A 118 -10.25 -24.09 -3.76
C SER A 118 -11.60 -24.73 -4.12
N ILE A 119 -12.66 -23.93 -4.26
CA ILE A 119 -13.95 -24.40 -4.79
C ILE A 119 -13.82 -24.80 -6.27
N ALA A 120 -12.90 -24.17 -7.00
CA ALA A 120 -12.70 -24.40 -8.43
C ALA A 120 -11.52 -25.33 -8.78
N LEU A 121 -10.72 -25.76 -7.80
CA LEU A 121 -9.53 -26.63 -7.92
C LEU A 121 -9.83 -28.04 -8.47
N ARG A 122 -11.10 -28.37 -8.78
CA ARG A 122 -11.38 -29.56 -9.59
C ARG A 122 -11.10 -29.35 -11.09
N THR A 123 -10.94 -28.12 -11.57
CA THR A 123 -10.82 -27.83 -13.02
C THR A 123 -9.97 -26.61 -13.39
N LEU A 124 -9.56 -25.76 -12.44
CA LEU A 124 -8.92 -24.49 -12.78
C LEU A 124 -7.39 -24.62 -12.91
N ASP A 125 -6.92 -24.57 -14.16
CA ASP A 125 -5.51 -24.45 -14.50
C ASP A 125 -5.05 -23.00 -14.25
N TRP A 126 -4.15 -22.80 -13.29
CA TRP A 126 -3.56 -21.49 -12.97
C TRP A 126 -2.92 -20.83 -14.21
N HIS A 127 -2.50 -21.64 -15.18
CA HIS A 127 -1.97 -21.25 -16.48
C HIS A 127 -2.92 -20.32 -17.27
N GLN A 128 -4.24 -20.58 -17.24
CA GLN A 128 -5.22 -19.83 -18.04
C GLN A 128 -5.59 -18.47 -17.44
N ILE A 129 -5.47 -18.32 -16.12
CA ILE A 129 -5.86 -17.09 -15.42
C ILE A 129 -4.81 -15.98 -15.58
N PHE A 130 -3.53 -16.33 -15.55
CA PHE A 130 -2.44 -15.34 -15.59
C PHE A 130 -1.78 -15.22 -16.98
N GLY A 131 -2.11 -16.10 -17.94
CA GLY A 131 -1.46 -16.12 -19.25
C GLY A 131 0.04 -16.40 -19.15
N ILE A 132 0.44 -17.22 -18.18
CA ILE A 132 1.84 -17.56 -17.92
C ILE A 132 2.00 -19.05 -18.22
N ASP A 133 2.45 -19.37 -19.44
CA ASP A 133 2.62 -20.73 -19.98
C ASP A 133 3.67 -21.58 -19.23
N HIS A 134 4.28 -21.07 -18.16
CA HIS A 134 5.46 -21.66 -17.51
C HIS A 134 5.37 -21.76 -15.98
N LEU A 135 4.25 -21.36 -15.36
CA LEU A 135 4.07 -21.52 -13.91
C LEU A 135 3.47 -22.88 -13.58
N GLN A 136 4.29 -23.92 -13.71
CA GLN A 136 4.05 -25.17 -12.99
C GLN A 136 4.24 -24.90 -11.49
N VAL A 137 3.17 -24.41 -10.83
CA VAL A 137 3.14 -24.28 -9.37
C VAL A 137 3.10 -25.69 -8.79
N THR A 138 4.27 -26.31 -8.70
CA THR A 138 4.43 -27.54 -7.94
C THR A 138 4.14 -27.18 -6.49
N MET A 139 3.10 -27.76 -5.90
CA MET A 139 2.58 -27.41 -4.56
C MET A 139 3.53 -27.73 -3.39
N THR A 140 4.79 -28.03 -3.67
CA THR A 140 5.88 -28.09 -2.69
C THR A 140 6.86 -26.96 -2.99
N PRO A 141 6.69 -25.78 -2.37
CA PRO A 141 7.66 -24.71 -2.45
C PRO A 141 9.00 -25.21 -1.92
N GLY A 142 10.07 -25.05 -2.70
CA GLY A 142 11.42 -25.19 -2.17
C GLY A 142 11.71 -24.09 -1.14
N ILE A 143 12.73 -24.30 -0.31
CA ILE A 143 13.19 -23.28 0.67
C ILE A 143 13.49 -21.94 -0.04
N ASN A 144 14.01 -22.00 -1.27
CA ASN A 144 14.31 -20.82 -2.08
C ASN A 144 13.05 -20.07 -2.54
N ASP A 145 11.95 -20.78 -2.81
CA ASP A 145 10.68 -20.17 -3.22
C ASP A 145 10.03 -19.41 -2.05
N ILE A 146 10.08 -20.00 -0.85
CA ILE A 146 9.59 -19.36 0.38
C ILE A 146 10.41 -18.09 0.66
N ALA A 147 11.73 -18.16 0.51
CA ALA A 147 12.61 -17.01 0.68
C ALA A 147 12.34 -15.91 -0.36
N ALA A 148 12.12 -16.25 -1.62
CA ALA A 148 11.77 -15.29 -2.67
C ALA A 148 10.43 -14.60 -2.41
N ILE A 149 9.40 -15.36 -2.01
CA ILE A 149 8.09 -14.81 -1.62
C ILE A 149 8.23 -13.87 -0.42
N ALA A 150 8.98 -14.28 0.60
CA ALA A 150 9.25 -13.43 1.76
C ALA A 150 9.99 -12.14 1.38
N GLY A 151 10.99 -12.24 0.50
CA GLY A 151 11.72 -11.10 -0.05
C GLY A 151 10.81 -10.13 -0.81
N LEU A 152 9.94 -10.64 -1.68
CA LEU A 152 8.96 -9.83 -2.41
C LEU A 152 8.00 -9.11 -1.46
N ILE A 153 7.47 -9.81 -0.45
CA ILE A 153 6.60 -9.22 0.58
C ILE A 153 7.33 -8.08 1.31
N LEU A 154 8.60 -8.27 1.68
CA LEU A 154 9.40 -7.23 2.32
C LEU A 154 9.60 -6.01 1.42
N VAL A 155 9.87 -6.21 0.14
CA VAL A 155 9.96 -5.11 -0.85
C VAL A 155 8.64 -4.35 -0.92
N MET A 156 7.51 -5.05 -1.05
CA MET A 156 6.18 -4.43 -1.14
C MET A 156 5.84 -3.64 0.14
N LEU A 157 6.09 -4.21 1.32
CA LEU A 157 5.88 -3.53 2.60
C LEU A 157 6.74 -2.28 2.73
N GLY A 158 8.04 -2.39 2.40
CA GLY A 158 8.97 -1.26 2.40
C GLY A 158 8.51 -0.15 1.46
N ALA A 159 8.09 -0.48 0.24
CA ALA A 159 7.62 0.47 -0.76
C ALA A 159 6.36 1.22 -0.30
N ILE A 160 5.36 0.52 0.24
CA ILE A 160 4.09 1.10 0.72
C ILE A 160 4.35 2.08 1.86
N LEU A 161 5.10 1.64 2.88
CA LEU A 161 5.42 2.46 4.04
C LEU A 161 6.25 3.68 3.64
N TRP A 162 7.26 3.48 2.79
CA TRP A 162 8.09 4.56 2.29
C TRP A 162 7.27 5.59 1.52
N ALA A 163 6.37 5.14 0.63
CA ALA A 163 5.53 6.04 -0.15
C ALA A 163 4.59 6.88 0.73
N TRP A 164 3.94 6.30 1.74
CA TRP A 164 3.13 7.09 2.70
C TRP A 164 3.97 8.08 3.51
N SER A 165 5.18 7.68 3.90
CA SER A 165 6.14 8.55 4.59
C SER A 165 6.62 9.69 3.68
N ALA A 166 6.87 9.41 2.40
CA ALA A 166 7.29 10.38 1.40
C ALA A 166 6.19 11.41 1.07
N ILE A 167 4.93 10.98 0.98
CA ILE A 167 3.78 11.90 0.82
C ILE A 167 3.67 12.84 2.03
N SER A 168 3.86 12.32 3.24
CA SER A 168 3.86 13.17 4.45
C SER A 168 5.03 14.15 4.46
N LEU A 169 6.20 13.71 3.98
CA LEU A 169 7.41 14.54 3.88
C LEU A 169 7.23 15.69 2.88
N GLU A 170 6.63 15.42 1.73
CA GLU A 170 6.25 16.44 0.74
C GLU A 170 5.46 17.57 1.38
N HIS A 171 4.38 17.21 2.07
CA HIS A 171 3.46 18.19 2.61
C HIS A 171 4.14 19.05 3.66
N LEU A 172 4.82 18.38 4.61
CA LEU A 172 5.54 19.06 5.69
C LEU A 172 6.66 19.96 5.16
N LEU A 173 7.43 19.51 4.15
CA LEU A 173 8.44 20.35 3.51
C LEU A 173 7.81 21.53 2.78
N THR A 174 6.68 21.32 2.09
CA THR A 174 6.00 22.39 1.37
C THR A 174 5.48 23.47 2.32
N GLU A 175 4.85 23.08 3.43
CA GLU A 175 4.40 24.00 4.48
C GLU A 175 5.56 24.74 5.13
N TRP A 176 6.63 24.01 5.48
CA TRP A 176 7.86 24.57 6.05
C TRP A 176 8.47 25.65 5.16
N ILE A 177 8.56 25.37 3.87
CA ILE A 177 9.09 26.29 2.87
C ILE A 177 8.21 27.53 2.74
N THR A 178 6.87 27.37 2.73
CA THR A 178 5.97 28.50 2.51
C THR A 178 6.02 29.54 3.62
N ASP A 179 6.25 29.14 4.86
CA ASP A 179 6.28 30.08 5.99
C ASP A 179 7.60 30.88 6.06
N TYR A 180 8.68 30.39 5.45
CA TYR A 180 9.96 31.12 5.38
C TYR A 180 10.15 31.96 4.11
N LEU A 181 9.37 31.72 3.05
CA LEU A 181 9.58 32.37 1.74
C LEU A 181 8.47 33.40 1.41
N PRO A 182 8.85 34.63 1.01
CA PRO A 182 7.90 35.62 0.51
C PRO A 182 7.19 35.12 -0.77
N ALA A 183 5.93 35.52 -0.96
CA ALA A 183 4.98 34.99 -1.95
C ALA A 183 5.51 34.90 -3.39
N THR A 184 6.47 35.75 -3.78
CA THR A 184 7.09 35.78 -5.11
C THR A 184 8.03 34.60 -5.38
N ARG A 185 8.68 34.02 -4.34
CA ARG A 185 9.59 32.86 -4.48
C ARG A 185 8.92 31.52 -4.15
N GLN A 186 7.74 31.53 -3.53
CA GLN A 186 7.00 30.31 -3.19
C GLN A 186 6.63 29.47 -4.42
N LYS A 187 6.27 30.08 -5.56
CA LYS A 187 5.88 29.35 -6.78
C LYS A 187 7.02 28.50 -7.34
N ALA A 188 8.25 29.03 -7.36
CA ALA A 188 9.41 28.31 -7.87
C ALA A 188 9.79 27.13 -6.96
N VAL A 189 9.76 27.32 -5.64
CA VAL A 189 10.13 26.26 -4.70
C VAL A 189 9.06 25.17 -4.62
N LYS A 190 7.77 25.52 -4.67
CA LYS A 190 6.68 24.51 -4.83
C LYS A 190 6.86 23.67 -6.09
N GLY A 191 7.28 24.29 -7.20
CA GLY A 191 7.61 23.59 -8.43
C GLY A 191 8.76 22.59 -8.26
N ILE A 192 9.85 22.99 -7.58
CA ILE A 192 10.99 22.11 -7.33
C ILE A 192 10.59 20.93 -6.45
N VAL A 193 9.85 21.17 -5.36
CA VAL A 193 9.36 20.10 -4.49
C VAL A 193 8.54 19.10 -5.31
N TYR A 194 7.57 19.59 -6.08
CA TYR A 194 6.72 18.75 -6.93
C TYR A 194 7.52 17.91 -7.95
N ILE A 195 8.55 18.48 -8.58
CA ILE A 195 9.44 17.76 -9.50
C ILE A 195 10.19 16.64 -8.76
N VAL A 196 10.73 16.91 -7.58
CA VAL A 196 11.45 15.91 -6.77
C VAL A 196 10.53 14.74 -6.42
N LEU A 197 9.24 14.99 -6.23
CA LEU A 197 8.26 13.98 -5.84
C LEU A 197 7.76 13.15 -6.99
N ILE A 198 7.52 13.77 -8.15
CA ILE A 198 7.30 13.02 -9.39
C ILE A 198 8.50 12.11 -9.64
N TRP A 199 9.72 12.64 -9.51
CA TRP A 199 10.94 11.85 -9.69
C TRP A 199 11.04 10.69 -8.68
N ALA A 200 10.74 10.94 -7.40
CA ALA A 200 10.72 9.91 -6.36
C ALA A 200 9.65 8.84 -6.63
N GLY A 201 8.45 9.23 -7.08
CA GLY A 201 7.38 8.33 -7.48
C GLY A 201 7.76 7.46 -8.68
N ILE A 202 8.39 8.05 -9.71
CA ILE A 202 8.92 7.30 -10.87
C ILE A 202 9.97 6.28 -10.41
N LYS A 203 10.87 6.67 -9.50
CA LYS A 203 11.89 5.75 -8.95
C LYS A 203 11.27 4.59 -8.17
N LEU A 204 10.20 4.83 -7.42
CA LEU A 204 9.47 3.76 -6.73
C LEU A 204 8.78 2.82 -7.71
N LEU A 205 8.08 3.35 -8.72
CA LEU A 205 7.44 2.53 -9.74
C LEU A 205 8.48 1.70 -10.52
N ALA A 206 9.63 2.29 -10.84
CA ALA A 206 10.74 1.57 -11.48
C ALA A 206 11.28 0.45 -10.59
N THR A 207 11.46 0.71 -9.30
CA THR A 207 11.91 -0.31 -8.33
C THR A 207 10.90 -1.45 -8.22
N ILE A 208 9.61 -1.17 -8.06
CA ILE A 208 8.56 -2.19 -7.98
C ILE A 208 8.52 -3.00 -9.28
N SER A 209 8.54 -2.33 -10.44
CA SER A 209 8.48 -2.99 -11.74
C SER A 209 9.69 -3.89 -11.98
N HIS A 210 10.89 -3.44 -11.60
CA HIS A 210 12.12 -4.24 -11.68
C HIS A 210 12.05 -5.47 -10.79
N GLN A 211 11.55 -5.35 -9.56
CA GLN A 211 11.43 -6.48 -8.64
C GLN A 211 10.31 -7.45 -9.05
N LEU A 212 9.20 -6.96 -9.60
CA LEU A 212 8.15 -7.80 -10.16
C LEU A 212 8.68 -8.60 -11.35
N ASN A 213 9.44 -7.96 -12.24
CA ASN A 213 10.08 -8.61 -13.37
C ASN A 213 11.09 -9.68 -12.89
N HIS A 214 11.92 -9.36 -11.89
CA HIS A 214 12.84 -10.33 -11.29
C HIS A 214 12.12 -11.50 -10.61
N PHE A 215 10.96 -11.28 -9.99
CA PHE A 215 10.11 -12.33 -9.42
C PHE A 215 9.52 -13.25 -10.50
N LEU A 216 9.05 -12.68 -11.62
CA LEU A 216 8.56 -13.46 -12.75
C LEU A 216 9.68 -14.30 -13.40
N HIS A 217 10.92 -13.79 -13.40
CA HIS A 217 12.10 -14.50 -13.90
C HIS A 217 12.84 -15.32 -12.83
N PHE A 218 12.39 -15.33 -11.58
CA PHE A 218 13.04 -16.06 -10.49
C PHE A 218 13.12 -17.57 -10.76
N ALA A 219 12.18 -18.10 -11.56
CA ALA A 219 12.21 -19.47 -12.07
C ALA A 219 13.50 -19.81 -12.86
N PHE A 220 14.21 -18.81 -13.39
CA PHE A 220 15.39 -18.98 -14.25
C PHE A 220 16.73 -18.69 -13.55
N ASP A 221 16.77 -17.77 -12.57
CA ASP A 221 18.03 -17.24 -12.04
C ASP A 221 18.31 -17.65 -10.57
N GLN A 222 17.33 -18.23 -9.85
CA GLN A 222 17.38 -18.73 -8.45
C GLN A 222 18.01 -17.81 -7.38
N SER A 223 18.40 -16.59 -7.72
CA SER A 223 19.06 -15.65 -6.81
C SER A 223 18.03 -14.86 -6.01
N ILE A 224 17.98 -15.09 -4.70
CA ILE A 224 17.07 -14.38 -3.78
C ILE A 224 17.63 -13.03 -3.31
N LEU A 225 18.94 -12.81 -3.47
CA LEU A 225 19.65 -11.65 -2.93
C LEU A 225 19.07 -10.30 -3.40
N PRO A 226 18.65 -10.11 -4.67
CA PRO A 226 18.13 -8.82 -5.15
C PRO A 226 16.89 -8.34 -4.40
N PHE A 227 16.02 -9.24 -3.95
CA PHE A 227 14.84 -8.90 -3.16
C PHE A 227 15.23 -8.31 -1.80
N TYR A 228 16.13 -8.97 -1.09
CA TYR A 228 16.57 -8.54 0.24
C TYR A 228 17.39 -7.25 0.21
N VAL A 229 18.26 -7.08 -0.79
CA VAL A 229 19.01 -5.83 -0.99
C VAL A 229 18.06 -4.67 -1.28
N SER A 230 17.06 -4.88 -2.14
CA SER A 230 16.06 -3.85 -2.47
C SER A 230 15.18 -3.50 -1.29
N ALA A 231 14.75 -4.51 -0.52
CA ALA A 231 14.01 -4.31 0.73
C ALA A 231 14.85 -3.50 1.72
N GLY A 232 16.12 -3.87 1.92
CA GLY A 232 17.05 -3.14 2.79
C GLY A 232 17.19 -1.66 2.41
N TYR A 233 17.35 -1.38 1.11
CA TYR A 233 17.40 0.00 0.60
C TYR A 233 16.11 0.78 0.89
N LEU A 234 14.93 0.19 0.65
CA LEU A 234 13.64 0.82 0.91
C LEU A 234 13.42 1.08 2.40
N PHE A 235 13.77 0.13 3.28
CA PHE A 235 13.66 0.31 4.73
C PHE A 235 14.63 1.37 5.25
N LEU A 236 15.84 1.46 4.69
CA LEU A 236 16.78 2.52 5.04
C LEU A 236 16.19 3.89 4.67
N LEU A 237 15.67 4.05 3.45
CA LEU A 237 14.99 5.29 3.04
C LEU A 237 13.75 5.59 3.91
N LEU A 238 12.99 4.57 4.28
CA LEU A 238 11.85 4.72 5.19
C LEU A 238 12.30 5.28 6.53
N ILE A 239 13.33 4.71 7.14
CA ILE A 239 13.86 5.19 8.43
C ILE A 239 14.28 6.65 8.33
N ILE A 240 15.02 7.03 7.28
CA ILE A 240 15.43 8.42 7.06
C ILE A 240 14.21 9.35 6.95
N THR A 241 13.24 9.02 6.08
CA THR A 241 12.04 9.86 5.88
C THR A 241 11.20 9.98 7.14
N VAL A 242 11.04 8.91 7.91
CA VAL A 242 10.33 8.93 9.20
C VAL A 242 11.02 9.84 10.21
N ILE A 243 12.36 9.78 10.33
CA ILE A 243 13.13 10.65 11.23
C ILE A 243 12.94 12.12 10.84
N VAL A 244 13.04 12.44 9.55
CA VAL A 244 12.86 13.81 9.05
C VAL A 244 11.43 14.30 9.31
N ASN A 245 10.41 13.46 9.07
CA ASN A 245 9.02 13.81 9.34
C ASN A 245 8.76 14.10 10.82
N ILE A 246 9.27 13.26 11.72
CA ILE A 246 9.13 13.45 13.18
C ILE A 246 9.83 14.74 13.61
N TYR A 247 11.01 15.02 13.06
CA TYR A 247 11.75 16.24 13.33
C TYR A 247 10.99 17.50 12.88
N LEU A 248 10.43 17.49 11.67
CA LEU A 248 9.59 18.58 11.16
C LEU A 248 8.34 18.76 12.03
N LEU A 249 7.63 17.68 12.37
CA LEU A 249 6.44 17.75 13.23
C LEU A 249 6.73 18.35 14.61
N LYS A 250 7.88 18.01 15.21
CA LYS A 250 8.28 18.50 16.54
C LYS A 250 8.67 19.98 16.54
N ARG A 251 9.29 20.45 15.45
CA ARG A 251 9.89 21.80 15.42
C ARG A 251 8.97 22.87 14.83
N TRP A 252 7.90 22.47 14.13
CA TRP A 252 7.27 23.37 13.17
C TRP A 252 5.76 23.50 13.23
N VAL A 253 5.06 22.71 14.04
CA VAL A 253 3.62 22.85 14.17
C VAL A 253 3.29 23.25 15.61
N GLU A 254 3.61 24.47 16.02
CA GLU A 254 2.74 25.11 17.01
C GLU A 254 1.41 25.32 16.29
N ALA A 255 0.35 24.67 16.79
CA ALA A 255 -0.96 24.74 16.16
C ALA A 255 -1.38 26.22 16.05
N LYS A 256 -1.57 26.72 14.83
CA LYS A 256 -2.38 27.92 14.61
C LYS A 256 -3.86 27.58 14.82
#